data_AF-A0A933BW72-F1
#
_entry.id   AF-A0A933BW72-F1
#
_cell.length_a   1.000
_cell.length_b   1.000
_cell.length_c   1.000
_cell.angle_alpha   90.00
_cell.angle_beta   90.00
_cell.angle_gamma   90.00
#
_symmetry.space_group_name_H-M   'P 1'
#
loop_
_entity.id
_entity.type
_entity.pdbx_description
1 polymer ?
#
loop_
_entity_poly.entity_id
_entity_poly.type
_entity_poly.pdbx_seq_one_letter_code
_entity_poly.pdbx_strand_id
1 'polypeptide(L)'
;MEERRWVFLADPSDYGWNELVRDARTVWDGIKGAQAQRNLAQCGAGDPVLIYHTSPDKALVGTARVSGGPRPDPKFPERVVVDLEPVLQLRRPLGIAELRDDGVLSQAGFVKIQRVAVQPISLAHWDRVMEKTGTDPGAALATDAAEAGGP
;
A
#
# COMPACT_ATOMS: atom_id res chain seq x y z
N MET A 1 -2.00 20.22 3.36
CA MET A 1 -1.18 19.03 3.60
C MET A 1 -1.00 18.36 2.25
N GLU A 2 0.20 17.98 1.84
CA GLU A 2 0.39 17.24 0.59
C GLU A 2 -0.03 15.79 0.82
N GLU A 3 -1.13 15.37 0.20
CA GLU A 3 -1.64 14.00 0.28
C GLU A 3 -0.73 13.07 -0.52
N ARG A 4 0.19 12.38 0.16
CA ARG A 4 1.08 11.39 -0.45
C ARG A 4 0.39 10.05 -0.50
N ARG A 5 0.53 9.35 -1.62
CA ARG A 5 0.02 7.99 -1.81
C ARG A 5 1.18 7.06 -2.11
N TRP A 6 1.05 5.83 -1.66
CA TRP A 6 2.12 4.84 -1.75
C TRP A 6 1.63 3.53 -2.36
N VAL A 7 2.59 2.74 -2.85
CA VAL A 7 2.41 1.32 -3.17
C VAL A 7 3.41 0.55 -2.31
N PHE A 8 2.91 -0.42 -1.55
CA PHE A 8 3.69 -1.33 -0.74
C PHE A 8 3.61 -2.72 -1.38
N LEU A 9 4.78 -3.30 -1.65
CA LEU A 9 4.90 -4.66 -2.17
C LEU A 9 4.89 -5.61 -0.98
N ALA A 10 4.09 -6.66 -1.11
CA ALA A 10 3.90 -7.71 -0.11
C ALA A 10 4.15 -9.06 -0.76
N ASP A 11 4.93 -9.93 -0.12
CA ASP A 11 5.07 -11.31 -0.57
C ASP A 11 3.99 -12.15 0.10
N PRO A 12 2.98 -12.63 -0.65
CA PRO A 12 1.85 -13.35 -0.06
C PRO A 12 2.23 -14.71 0.54
N SER A 13 3.47 -15.21 0.32
CA SER A 13 3.96 -16.43 0.98
C SER A 13 4.53 -16.16 2.38
N ASP A 14 4.79 -14.90 2.73
CA ASP A 14 5.34 -14.47 4.01
C ASP A 14 4.31 -13.62 4.79
N TYR A 15 3.87 -12.51 4.20
CA TYR A 15 2.85 -11.63 4.76
C TYR A 15 2.13 -10.85 3.64
N GLY A 16 0.88 -11.20 3.36
CA GLY A 16 0.07 -10.61 2.32
C GLY A 16 -1.14 -9.82 2.83
N TRP A 17 -2.04 -9.52 1.91
CA TRP A 17 -3.30 -8.83 2.17
C TRP A 17 -4.21 -9.57 3.14
N ASN A 18 -4.29 -10.91 3.04
CA ASN A 18 -5.17 -11.70 3.90
C ASN A 18 -4.73 -11.65 5.36
N GLU A 19 -3.41 -11.71 5.61
CA GLU A 19 -2.84 -11.53 6.95
C GLU A 19 -3.10 -10.12 7.46
N LEU A 20 -2.90 -9.10 6.63
CA LEU A 20 -3.20 -7.70 7.00
C LEU A 20 -4.67 -7.50 7.38
N VAL A 21 -5.61 -8.07 6.63
CA VAL A 21 -7.04 -8.02 6.93
C VAL A 21 -7.36 -8.74 8.22
N ARG A 22 -6.81 -9.95 8.42
CA ARG A 22 -7.02 -10.75 9.64
C ARG A 22 -6.50 -10.04 10.88
N ASP A 23 -5.31 -9.46 10.79
CA ASP A 23 -4.61 -8.87 11.93
C ASP A 23 -5.10 -7.43 12.21
N ALA A 24 -5.85 -6.83 11.26
CA ALA A 24 -6.43 -5.49 11.28
C ALA A 24 -5.43 -4.32 11.42
N ARG A 25 -4.20 -4.59 11.87
CA ARG A 25 -3.08 -3.66 11.94
C ARG A 25 -1.78 -4.44 12.01
N THR A 26 -0.74 -3.93 11.38
CA THR A 26 0.62 -4.48 11.49
C THR A 26 1.68 -3.40 11.54
N VAL A 27 2.87 -3.76 12.03
CA VAL A 27 4.08 -2.96 11.81
C VAL A 27 4.66 -3.39 10.47
N TRP A 28 4.79 -2.46 9.52
CA TRP A 28 5.38 -2.77 8.22
C TRP A 28 6.91 -2.79 8.31
N ASP A 29 7.44 -3.93 8.75
CA ASP A 29 8.88 -4.16 8.97
C ASP A 29 9.54 -4.98 7.85
N GLY A 30 10.72 -5.56 8.11
CA GLY A 30 11.47 -6.39 7.16
C GLY A 30 12.11 -5.66 5.97
N ILE A 31 11.82 -4.37 5.78
CA ILE A 31 12.30 -3.58 4.64
C ILE A 31 13.77 -3.17 4.83
N LYS A 32 14.67 -3.66 3.97
CA LYS A 32 16.12 -3.39 4.06
C LYS A 32 16.65 -2.41 3.00
N GLY A 33 15.94 -2.26 1.88
CA GLY A 33 16.44 -1.48 0.74
C GLY A 33 16.52 0.01 1.05
N ALA A 34 17.66 0.65 0.80
CA ALA A 34 17.89 2.06 1.14
C ALA A 34 16.85 3.02 0.53
N GLN A 35 16.42 2.79 -0.71
CA GLN A 35 15.38 3.63 -1.33
C GLN A 35 14.01 3.42 -0.65
N ALA A 36 13.65 2.17 -0.33
CA ALA A 36 12.40 1.88 0.35
C ALA A 36 12.39 2.46 1.78
N GLN A 37 13.52 2.38 2.48
CA GLN A 37 13.73 3.00 3.80
C GLN A 37 13.57 4.53 3.76
N ARG A 38 14.13 5.20 2.75
CA ARG A 38 13.90 6.64 2.52
C ARG A 38 12.43 6.96 2.21
N ASN A 39 11.72 6.07 1.54
CA ASN A 39 10.31 6.25 1.22
C ASN A 39 9.44 6.05 2.47
N LEU A 40 9.71 5.03 3.29
CA LEU A 40 9.06 4.84 4.59
C LEU A 40 9.23 6.05 5.51
N ALA A 41 10.43 6.64 5.56
CA ALA A 41 10.70 7.86 6.33
C ALA A 41 9.89 9.08 5.88
N GLN A 42 9.29 9.04 4.68
CA GLN A 42 8.47 10.12 4.13
C GLN A 42 6.96 9.86 4.23
N CYS A 43 6.55 8.66 4.66
CA CYS A 43 5.15 8.36 4.94
C CYS A 43 4.64 9.23 6.09
N GLY A 44 3.40 9.68 6.00
CA GLY A 44 2.65 10.34 7.07
C GLY A 44 1.52 9.45 7.57
N ALA A 45 1.10 9.64 8.82
CA ALA A 45 -0.13 9.02 9.30
C ALA A 45 -1.33 9.52 8.47
N GLY A 46 -2.18 8.59 8.04
CA GLY A 46 -3.29 8.84 7.12
C GLY A 46 -2.94 8.65 5.63
N ASP A 47 -1.66 8.48 5.27
CA ASP A 47 -1.30 8.31 3.86
C ASP A 47 -1.92 7.03 3.27
N PRO A 48 -2.61 7.12 2.12
CA PRO A 48 -3.16 5.97 1.44
C PRO A 48 -2.09 5.08 0.82
N VAL A 49 -2.33 3.77 0.88
CA VAL A 49 -1.41 2.74 0.40
C VAL A 49 -2.16 1.75 -0.48
N LEU A 50 -1.62 1.45 -1.66
CA LEU A 50 -2.01 0.29 -2.45
C LEU A 50 -1.13 -0.90 -2.06
N ILE A 51 -1.74 -2.07 -1.89
CA ILE A 51 -1.03 -3.32 -1.64
C ILE A 51 -0.86 -4.08 -2.94
N TYR A 52 0.40 -4.29 -3.33
CA TYR A 52 0.79 -5.10 -4.48
C TYR A 52 1.36 -6.43 -4.00
N HIS A 53 0.67 -7.53 -4.30
CA HIS A 53 1.25 -8.85 -4.12
C HIS A 53 2.34 -9.09 -5.16
N THR A 54 3.52 -9.50 -4.70
CA THR A 54 4.59 -10.01 -5.57
C THR A 54 4.27 -11.43 -6.04
N SER A 55 5.28 -12.21 -6.44
CA SER A 55 5.05 -13.60 -6.86
C SER A 55 4.36 -14.41 -5.74
N PRO A 56 3.44 -15.32 -6.06
CA PRO A 56 3.03 -15.73 -7.42
C PRO A 56 1.96 -14.85 -8.07
N ASP A 57 1.21 -14.04 -7.32
CA ASP A 57 0.02 -13.33 -7.81
C ASP A 57 0.34 -12.20 -8.80
N LYS A 58 1.35 -11.39 -8.48
CA LYS A 58 1.77 -10.21 -9.26
C LYS A 58 0.63 -9.26 -9.59
N ALA A 59 -0.13 -8.84 -8.57
CA ALA A 59 -1.32 -8.00 -8.74
C ALA A 59 -1.49 -6.99 -7.60
N LEU A 60 -2.16 -5.87 -7.90
CA LEU A 60 -2.75 -5.02 -6.86
C LEU A 60 -4.00 -5.71 -6.32
N VAL A 61 -4.16 -5.76 -5.00
CA VAL A 61 -5.22 -6.56 -4.35
C VAL A 61 -6.09 -5.76 -3.37
N GLY A 62 -5.56 -4.69 -2.79
CA GLY A 62 -6.24 -3.96 -1.75
C GLY A 62 -5.65 -2.57 -1.51
N THR A 63 -6.34 -1.82 -0.67
CA THR A 63 -5.96 -0.50 -0.18
C THR A 63 -5.80 -0.56 1.34
N ALA A 64 -4.84 0.19 1.83
CA ALA A 64 -4.48 0.29 3.24
C ALA A 64 -4.16 1.75 3.55
N ARG A 65 -3.87 2.04 4.81
CA ARG A 65 -3.41 3.35 5.25
C ARG A 65 -2.26 3.21 6.23
N VAL A 66 -1.40 4.21 6.25
CA VAL A 66 -0.40 4.36 7.32
C VAL A 66 -1.13 4.84 8.58
N SER A 67 -1.34 3.96 9.57
CA SER A 67 -2.02 4.32 10.82
C SER A 67 -1.08 4.91 11.88
N GLY A 68 0.22 4.61 11.76
CA GLY A 68 1.29 5.15 12.59
C GLY A 68 2.46 5.59 11.73
N GLY A 69 2.86 6.86 11.87
CA GLY A 69 3.95 7.45 11.08
C GLY A 69 5.31 6.79 11.31
N PRO A 70 6.34 7.21 10.55
CA PRO A 70 7.66 6.60 10.56
C PRO A 70 8.32 6.71 11.94
N ARG A 71 8.85 5.57 12.39
CA ARG A 71 9.60 5.46 13.65
C ARG A 71 10.73 4.44 13.50
N PRO A 72 11.76 4.48 14.36
CA PRO A 72 12.77 3.43 14.40
C PRO A 72 12.14 2.05 14.63
N ASP A 73 12.65 1.05 13.94
CA ASP A 73 12.33 -0.34 14.20
C ASP A 73 12.84 -0.73 15.60
N PRO A 74 12.01 -1.32 16.48
CA PRO A 74 12.41 -1.68 17.83
C PRO A 74 13.49 -2.78 17.88
N LYS A 75 13.59 -3.60 16.83
CA LYS A 75 14.61 -4.66 16.69
C LYS A 75 15.85 -4.16 15.96
N PHE A 76 15.70 -3.18 15.05
CA PHE A 76 16.76 -2.66 14.18
C PHE A 76 16.73 -1.12 14.10
N PRO A 77 17.22 -0.38 15.11
CA PRO A 77 16.97 1.05 15.25
C PRO A 77 17.52 1.92 14.10
N GLU A 78 18.43 1.39 13.27
CA GLU A 78 18.85 2.05 12.03
C GLU A 78 17.82 2.01 10.89
N ARG A 79 16.74 1.24 11.05
CA ARG A 79 15.65 1.08 10.08
C ARG A 79 14.41 1.83 10.54
N VAL A 80 13.62 2.25 9.56
CA VAL A 80 12.32 2.88 9.72
C VAL A 80 11.24 1.86 9.44
N VAL A 81 10.21 1.89 10.29
CA VAL A 81 8.95 1.17 10.12
C VAL A 81 7.78 2.14 10.26
N VAL A 82 6.62 1.75 9.75
CA VAL A 82 5.34 2.43 9.91
C VAL A 82 4.31 1.41 10.39
N ASP A 83 3.21 1.87 10.97
CA ASP A 83 2.07 0.98 11.21
C ASP A 83 1.08 1.09 10.05
N LEU A 84 0.53 -0.03 9.62
CA LEU A 84 -0.36 -0.16 8.46
C LEU A 84 -1.68 -0.82 8.86
N GLU A 85 -2.79 -0.30 8.38
CA GLU A 85 -4.13 -0.88 8.56
C GLU A 85 -4.81 -1.10 7.20
N PRO A 86 -5.51 -2.23 6.99
CA PRO A 86 -6.30 -2.44 5.78
C PRO A 86 -7.47 -1.45 5.74
N VAL A 87 -7.83 -1.00 4.54
CA VAL A 87 -8.97 -0.11 4.30
C VAL A 87 -10.04 -0.87 3.52
N LEU A 88 -9.73 -1.24 2.29
CA LEU A 88 -10.70 -1.87 1.39
C LEU A 88 -10.00 -2.83 0.42
N GLN A 89 -10.58 -4.01 0.22
CA GLN A 89 -10.16 -4.89 -0.86
C GLN A 89 -10.62 -4.31 -2.22
N LEU A 90 -9.74 -4.32 -3.22
CA LEU A 90 -10.14 -3.91 -4.57
C LEU A 90 -11.23 -4.85 -5.08
N ARG A 91 -12.22 -4.32 -5.81
CA ARG A 91 -13.34 -5.15 -6.32
C ARG A 91 -12.88 -6.32 -7.18
N ARG A 92 -11.73 -6.18 -7.83
CA ARG A 92 -10.98 -7.27 -8.46
C ARG A 92 -9.48 -6.98 -8.35
N PRO A 93 -8.64 -8.02 -8.32
CA PRO A 93 -7.21 -7.83 -8.45
C PRO A 93 -6.87 -7.23 -9.82
N LEU A 94 -5.87 -6.34 -9.86
CA LEU A 94 -5.34 -5.76 -11.09
C LEU A 94 -3.95 -6.33 -11.35
N GLY A 95 -3.87 -7.28 -12.28
CA GLY A 95 -2.65 -8.04 -12.57
C GLY A 95 -1.58 -7.24 -13.32
N ILE A 96 -0.32 -7.69 -13.22
CA ILE A 96 0.83 -7.04 -13.87
C ILE A 96 0.71 -6.93 -15.40
N ALA A 97 0.01 -7.88 -16.05
CA ALA A 97 -0.24 -7.81 -17.48
C ALA A 97 -1.13 -6.61 -17.83
N GLU A 98 -2.23 -6.42 -17.10
CA GLU A 98 -3.13 -5.28 -17.27
C GLU A 98 -2.46 -3.95 -16.93
N LEU A 99 -1.61 -3.94 -15.89
CA LEU A 99 -0.82 -2.77 -15.51
C LEU A 99 0.17 -2.33 -16.61
N ARG A 100 0.76 -3.29 -17.33
CA ARG A 100 1.72 -3.03 -18.41
C ARG A 100 1.05 -2.64 -19.73
N ASP A 101 -0.15 -3.14 -19.97
CA ASP A 101 -0.95 -2.84 -21.16
C ASP A 101 -1.59 -1.44 -21.10
N ASP A 102 -1.84 -0.93 -19.90
CA ASP A 102 -2.46 0.37 -19.71
C ASP A 102 -1.49 1.54 -19.98
N GLY A 103 -1.90 2.49 -20.82
CA GLY A 103 -1.07 3.63 -21.24
C GLY A 103 -0.69 4.59 -20.11
N VAL A 104 -1.43 4.60 -19.01
CA VAL A 104 -1.14 5.42 -17.82
C VAL A 104 -0.33 4.58 -16.82
N LEU A 105 -0.84 3.40 -16.43
CA LEU A 105 -0.22 2.58 -15.37
C LEU A 105 1.14 1.99 -15.78
N SER A 106 1.38 1.75 -17.07
CA SER A 106 2.69 1.29 -17.56
C SER A 106 3.83 2.24 -17.22
N GLN A 107 3.51 3.52 -16.95
CA GLN A 107 4.48 4.54 -16.58
C GLN A 107 4.78 4.60 -15.07
N ALA A 108 3.97 3.93 -14.23
CA ALA A 108 4.13 3.95 -12.79
C ALA A 108 5.44 3.29 -12.34
N GLY A 109 6.10 3.91 -11.35
CA GLY A 109 7.41 3.46 -10.86
C GLY A 109 7.42 2.00 -10.43
N PHE A 110 6.38 1.56 -9.70
CA PHE A 110 6.28 0.19 -9.19
C PHE A 110 6.10 -0.87 -10.29
N VAL A 111 5.55 -0.51 -11.45
CA VAL A 111 5.42 -1.40 -12.61
C VAL A 111 6.79 -1.61 -13.28
N LYS A 112 7.63 -0.57 -13.28
CA LYS A 112 8.97 -0.59 -13.88
C LYS A 112 10.04 -1.18 -12.95
N ILE A 113 9.94 -0.92 -11.65
CA ILE A 113 10.97 -1.25 -10.66
C ILE A 113 10.35 -2.03 -9.49
N GLN A 114 10.10 -3.33 -9.70
CA GLN A 114 9.51 -4.22 -8.69
C GLN A 114 10.47 -4.62 -7.54
N ARG A 115 11.72 -4.15 -7.56
CA ARG A 115 12.70 -4.42 -6.50
C ARG A 115 12.62 -3.46 -5.31
N VAL A 116 11.91 -2.34 -5.44
CA VAL A 116 11.75 -1.34 -4.37
C VAL A 116 10.42 -1.59 -3.69
N ALA A 117 10.47 -2.05 -2.43
CA ALA A 117 9.27 -2.53 -1.74
C ALA A 117 8.25 -1.45 -1.39
N VAL A 118 8.70 -0.20 -1.23
CA VAL A 118 7.84 0.94 -0.88
C VAL A 118 8.10 2.06 -1.86
N GLN A 119 7.08 2.50 -2.60
CA GLN A 119 7.23 3.49 -3.68
C GLN A 119 6.10 4.52 -3.66
N PRO A 120 6.36 5.79 -3.99
CA PRO A 120 5.30 6.76 -4.17
C PRO A 120 4.49 6.44 -5.43
N ILE A 121 3.20 6.77 -5.40
CA ILE A 121 2.31 6.71 -6.56
C ILE A 121 1.63 8.08 -6.74
N SER A 122 1.58 8.55 -7.98
CA SER A 122 0.87 9.79 -8.30
C SER A 122 -0.64 9.60 -8.21
N LEU A 123 -1.37 10.69 -8.00
CA LEU A 123 -2.84 10.70 -8.02
C LEU A 123 -3.39 10.10 -9.32
N ALA A 124 -2.84 10.49 -10.48
CA ALA A 124 -3.27 9.96 -11.78
C ALA A 124 -3.14 8.42 -11.89
N HIS A 125 -2.06 7.82 -11.37
CA HIS A 125 -1.94 6.36 -11.36
C HIS A 125 -2.89 5.72 -10.35
N TRP A 126 -3.09 6.34 -9.17
CA TRP A 126 -4.06 5.86 -8.17
C TRP A 126 -5.49 5.83 -8.72
N ASP A 127 -5.97 6.94 -9.26
CA ASP A 127 -7.31 7.04 -9.87
C ASP A 127 -7.50 6.02 -10.98
N ARG A 128 -6.47 5.80 -11.79
CA ARG A 128 -6.52 4.81 -12.86
C ARG A 128 -6.66 3.38 -12.32
N VAL A 129 -6.05 3.04 -11.18
CA VAL A 129 -6.28 1.75 -10.51
C VAL A 129 -7.72 1.63 -10.02
N MET A 130 -8.26 2.68 -9.40
CA MET A 130 -9.65 2.70 -8.94
C MET A 130 -10.62 2.48 -10.10
N GLU A 131 -10.43 3.19 -11.22
CA GLU A 131 -11.23 3.03 -12.44
C GLU A 131 -11.15 1.60 -13.00
N LYS A 132 -9.92 1.08 -13.20
CA LYS A 132 -9.68 -0.25 -13.79
C LYS A 132 -10.25 -1.38 -12.93
N THR A 133 -10.32 -1.20 -11.62
CA THR A 133 -10.90 -2.18 -10.69
C THR A 133 -12.39 -1.94 -10.43
N GLY A 134 -12.93 -0.78 -10.79
CA GLY A 134 -14.29 -0.37 -10.43
C GLY A 134 -14.46 -0.10 -8.93
N THR A 135 -13.37 0.23 -8.24
CA THR A 135 -13.36 0.53 -6.80
C THR A 135 -13.71 2.00 -6.58
N ASP A 136 -14.57 2.29 -5.61
CA ASP A 136 -14.93 3.68 -5.27
C ASP A 136 -13.73 4.40 -4.61
N PRO A 137 -13.30 5.55 -5.14
CA PRO A 137 -12.11 6.25 -4.63
C PRO A 137 -12.33 6.82 -3.22
N GLY A 138 -13.57 7.16 -2.84
CA GLY A 138 -13.89 7.60 -1.48
C GLY A 138 -13.74 6.47 -0.47
N ALA A 139 -14.30 5.30 -0.77
CA ALA A 139 -14.21 4.09 0.04
C ALA A 139 -12.78 3.56 0.15
N ALA A 140 -11.96 3.69 -0.90
CA ALA A 140 -10.55 3.32 -0.89
C ALA A 140 -9.67 4.23 0.00
N LEU A 141 -10.21 5.39 0.41
CA LEU A 141 -9.57 6.35 1.30
C LEU A 141 -10.27 6.43 2.67
N ALA A 142 -11.46 5.83 2.79
CA ALA A 142 -12.29 5.95 3.97
C ALA A 142 -11.65 5.19 5.13
N THR A 143 -11.23 5.94 6.14
CA THR A 143 -11.26 5.42 7.49
C THR A 143 -12.68 5.62 7.95
N ASP A 144 -13.42 4.54 8.15
CA ASP A 144 -14.67 4.68 8.88
C ASP A 144 -14.34 5.30 10.25
N ALA A 145 -14.79 6.55 10.41
CA ALA A 145 -15.07 7.13 11.70
C ALA A 145 -16.57 6.92 11.93
N ALA A 146 -17.05 5.67 11.94
CA ALA A 146 -18.28 5.33 12.61
C ALA A 146 -17.92 4.72 13.97
N GLU A 147 -18.21 5.51 15.00
CA GLU A 147 -18.95 5.00 16.16
C GLU A 147 -18.37 3.75 16.83
N ALA A 148 -17.27 3.90 17.57
CA ALA A 148 -17.12 3.16 18.83
C ALA A 148 -18.09 3.78 19.87
N GLY A 149 -19.38 3.57 19.65
CA GLY A 149 -20.48 3.99 20.50
C GLY A 149 -21.40 2.82 20.84
N GLY A 150 -21.11 2.14 21.96
CA GLY A 150 -22.05 1.33 22.75
C GLY A 150 -22.43 -0.05 22.20
N PRO A 151 -22.98 -0.95 23.02
CA PRO A 151 -23.61 -0.71 24.34
C PRO A 151 -22.67 -0.79 25.55
#